data_AF-A0A662I0Z6-F1
#
_entry.id   AF-A0A662I0Z6-F1
#
_cell.length_a   1.000
_cell.length_b   1.000
_cell.length_c   1.000
_cell.angle_alpha   90.00
_cell.angle_beta   90.00
_cell.angle_gamma   90.00
#
_symmetry.space_group_name_H-M   'P 1'
#
loop_
_entity.id
_entity.type
_entity.pdbx_description
1 polymer ?
#
loop_
_entity_poly.entity_id
_entity_poly.type
_entity_poly.pdbx_seq_one_letter_code
_entity_poly.pdbx_strand_id
1 'polypeptide(L)' 'LPLELLAFYDKHMRLVVEPGEFEVMVGASSEDIKLKGSFRVIGKTLVLGSRRAFLSSVSISEL' A
#
# COMPACT_ATOMS: atom_id res chain seq x y z
N LEU A 1 -4.41 2.79 7.20
CA LEU A 1 -4.30 2.39 5.78
C LEU A 1 -4.41 0.87 5.69
N PRO A 2 -5.18 0.31 4.74
CA PRO A 2 -5.17 -1.12 4.46
C PRO A 2 -3.77 -1.60 4.06
N LEU A 3 -3.37 -2.77 4.55
CA LEU A 3 -2.06 -3.39 4.36
C LEU A 3 -1.81 -3.79 2.89
N GLU A 4 -2.87 -4.02 2.11
CA GLU A 4 -2.81 -4.25 0.66
C GLU A 4 -2.31 -3.03 -0.12
N LEU A 5 -2.28 -1.85 0.49
CA LEU A 5 -1.67 -0.67 -0.13
C LEU A 5 -0.15 -0.70 -0.10
N LEU A 6 0.44 -1.49 0.81
CA LEU A 6 1.89 -1.68 0.94
C LEU A 6 2.43 -2.80 0.02
N ALA A 7 1.53 -3.51 -0.66
CA ALA A 7 1.90 -4.69 -1.42
C ALA A 7 2.55 -4.36 -2.76
N PHE A 8 3.53 -5.17 -3.15
CA PHE A 8 4.23 -5.11 -4.43
C PHE A 8 4.47 -6.52 -4.98
N TYR A 9 4.85 -6.62 -6.26
CA TYR A 9 5.19 -7.90 -6.86
C TYR A 9 6.65 -8.28 -6.58
N ASP A 10 6.85 -9.47 -6.01
CA ASP A 10 8.20 -10.02 -5.81
C ASP A 10 8.78 -10.62 -7.12
N LYS A 11 10.00 -11.15 -7.04
CA LYS A 11 10.70 -11.78 -8.17
C LYS A 11 9.99 -13.00 -8.77
N HIS A 12 8.99 -13.55 -8.07
CA HIS A 12 8.18 -14.68 -8.51
C HIS A 12 6.79 -14.24 -8.99
N MET A 13 6.57 -12.93 -9.20
CA MET A 13 5.28 -12.35 -9.59
C MET A 13 4.16 -12.61 -8.57
N ARG A 14 4.50 -12.74 -7.29
CA ARG A 14 3.53 -12.84 -6.20
C ARG A 14 3.29 -11.47 -5.60
N LEU A 15 2.04 -11.11 -5.36
CA LEU A 15 1.69 -9.89 -4.65
C LEU A 15 1.97 -10.09 -3.15
N VAL A 16 2.95 -9.38 -2.59
CA VAL A 16 3.43 -9.61 -1.22
C VAL A 16 3.55 -8.31 -0.41
N VAL A 17 3.52 -8.45 0.91
CA VAL A 17 3.99 -7.44 1.87
C VAL A 17 5.13 -8.04 2.68
N GLU A 18 6.32 -7.45 2.57
CA GLU A 18 7.51 -7.89 3.31
C GLU A 18 7.65 -7.13 4.64
N PRO A 19 8.21 -7.78 5.68
CA PRO A 19 8.59 -7.07 6.90
C PRO A 19 9.73 -6.08 6.59
N GLY A 20 9.61 -4.86 7.08
CA GLY A 20 10.51 -3.77 6.73
C GLY A 20 10.05 -2.43 7.29
N GLU A 21 10.89 -1.41 7.11
CA GLU A 21 10.53 -0.03 7.42
C GLU A 21 9.87 0.62 6.20
N PHE A 22 8.78 1.36 6.44
CA PHE A 22 8.06 2.10 5.44
C PHE A 22 8.06 3.59 5.81
N GLU A 23 8.48 4.45 4.87
CA GLU A 23 8.32 5.91 4.99
C GLU A 23 6.95 6.31 4.43
N VAL A 24 6.19 7.06 5.23
CA VAL A 24 4.95 7.71 4.83
C VAL A 24 5.25 9.17 4.58
N MET A 25 4.93 9.64 3.37
CA MET A 25 5.09 11.03 2.95
C MET A 25 3.72 11.66 2.73
N VAL A 26 3.51 12.86 3.27
CA VAL A 26 2.27 13.63 3.08
C VAL A 26 2.63 15.00 2.48
N GLY A 27 2.01 15.31 1.35
CA GLY A 27 2.30 16.50 0.56
C GLY A 27 1.17 16.85 -0.40
N ALA A 28 1.25 18.05 -0.98
CA ALA A 28 0.30 18.49 -2.01
C ALA A 28 0.61 17.84 -3.38
N SER A 29 1.87 17.47 -3.62
CA SER A 29 2.33 16.65 -4.75
C SER A 29 3.51 15.76 -4.32
N SER A 30 3.97 14.87 -5.21
CA SER A 30 5.19 14.08 -4.98
C SER A 30 6.45 14.94 -4.83
N GLU A 31 6.46 16.14 -5.43
CA GLU A 31 7.55 17.11 -5.37
C GLU A 31 7.41 18.06 -4.16
N ASP A 32 6.22 18.21 -3.57
CA ASP A 32 5.94 19.09 -2.44
C ASP A 32 5.48 18.33 -1.19
N ILE A 33 6.44 17.66 -0.53
CA ILE A 33 6.22 16.90 0.72
C ILE A 33 6.37 17.81 1.94
N LYS A 34 5.36 17.86 2.81
CA LYS A 34 5.34 18.68 4.04
C LYS A 34 5.61 17.88 5.31
N LEU A 35 5.17 16.63 5.36
CA LEU A 35 5.33 15.76 6.52
C LEU A 35 5.91 14.42 6.10
N LYS A 36 6.76 13.87 6.96
CA LYS A 36 7.30 12.52 6.86
C LYS A 36 7.12 11.81 8.19
N GLY A 37 6.85 10.52 8.14
CA GLY A 37 6.88 9.62 9.29
C GLY A 37 7.26 8.22 8.83
N SER A 38 7.64 7.36 9.76
CA SER A 38 7.92 5.95 9.42
C SER A 38 7.27 5.00 10.41
N PHE A 39 7.06 3.77 9.96
CA PHE A 39 6.67 2.65 10.80
C PHE A 39 7.32 1.37 10.29
N ARG A 40 7.40 0.36 11.17
CA ARG A 40 7.98 -0.94 10.83
C ARG A 40 6.93 -2.03 10.78
N VAL A 41 6.87 -2.75 9.67
CA VAL A 41 6.14 -4.01 9.54
C VAL A 41 7.02 -5.14 10.08
N ILE A 42 6.47 -5.95 10.97
CA ILE A 42 7.15 -7.09 11.61
C ILE A 42 6.46 -8.40 11.25
N GLY A 43 7.16 -9.52 11.45
CA GLY A 43 6.63 -10.87 11.19
C GLY A 43 7.17 -11.49 9.90
N LYS A 44 6.36 -12.34 9.26
CA LYS A 44 6.71 -13.04 8.01
C LYS A 44 6.11 -12.31 6.81
N THR A 45 6.69 -12.52 5.63
CA THR A 45 6.11 -12.05 4.36
C THR A 45 4.68 -12.58 4.19
N LEU A 46 3.74 -11.66 3.96
CA LEU A 46 2.35 -11.98 3.64
C LEU A 46 2.21 -12.07 2.12
N VAL A 47 1.61 -13.16 1.62
CA VAL A 47 1.25 -13.31 0.20
C VAL A 47 -0.24 -13.04 0.04
N LEU A 48 -0.60 -12.12 -0.84
CA LEU A 48 -1.98 -11.71 -1.10
C LEU A 48 -2.52 -12.38 -2.36
N GLY A 49 -3.80 -12.78 -2.33
CA GLY A 49 -4.48 -13.34 -3.50
C GLY A 49 -4.94 -12.29 -4.52
N SER A 50 -5.31 -11.08 -4.06
CA SER A 50 -5.68 -9.95 -4.92
C SER A 50 -5.70 -8.63 -4.14
N ARG A 51 -5.58 -7.50 -4.84
CA ARG A 51 -5.70 -6.16 -4.24
C ARG A 51 -7.17 -5.74 -4.25
N ARG A 52 -7.80 -5.73 -3.06
CA ARG A 52 -9.23 -5.38 -2.90
C ARG A 52 -9.48 -4.09 -2.12
N ALA A 53 -8.43 -3.42 -1.68
CA ALA A 53 -8.54 -2.16 -0.96
C ALA A 53 -8.11 -1.00 -1.86
N PHE A 54 -9.02 -0.05 -2.05
CA PHE A 54 -8.78 1.20 -2.79
C PHE A 54 -9.16 2.38 -1.91
N LEU A 55 -8.47 3.51 -2.10
CA LEU A 55 -8.77 4.75 -1.37
C LEU A 55 -9.92 5.54 -2.00
N SER A 56 -10.26 5.26 -3.25
CA SER A 56 -11.38 5.87 -3.97
C SER A 56 -12.69 5.14 -3.70
N SER A 57 -13.76 5.89 -3.46
CA SER A 57 -15.13 5.37 -3.50
C SER A 57 -15.61 5.24 -4.95
N VAL A 58 -16.39 4.20 -5.25
CA VAL A 58 -17.07 4.03 -6.54
C VAL A 58 -18.56 3.84 -6.31
N SER A 59 -19.37 4.48 -7.15
CA SER A 59 -20.82 4.27 -7.22
C SER A 59 -21.13 3.65 -8.58
N ILE A 60 -21.88 2.54 -8.58
CA ILE A 60 -22.32 1.86 -9.80
C ILE A 60 -23.83 2.07 -9.90
N SER A 61 -24.29 2.62 -11.02
CA SER A 61 -25.70 2.65 -11.40
C SER A 61 -25.89 1.74 -12.61
N GLU A 62 -26.79 0.78 -12.51
CA GLU A 62 -27.24 0.00 -13.67
C GLU A 62 -28.13 0.89 -14.57
N LEU A 63 -28.01 0.71 -15.88
CA LEU A 63 -28.82 1.38 -16.91
C LEU A 63 -30.20 0.73 -17.03
#